data_AF-A0A256ZAW3-F1
#
_entry.id   AF-A0A256ZAW3-F1
#
_cell.length_a   1.000
_cell.length_b   1.000
_cell.length_c   1.000
_cell.angle_alpha   90.00
_cell.angle_beta   90.00
_cell.angle_gamma   90.00
#
_symmetry.space_group_name_H-M   'P 1'
#
loop_
_entity.id
_entity.type
_entity.pdbx_description
1 polymer ?
#
loop_
_entity_poly.entity_id
_entity_poly.type
_entity_poly.pdbx_seq_one_letter_code
_entity_poly.pdbx_strand_id
1 'polypeptide(L)'
;MTSQASAFSAEPSGLLCKLSQRKTFNHLSWLKSFRRDVHSMPNQTNSRKKMFRFAPKHRSLAEVLSDHELAALGDAYVNLIWSLYLSIKKGKPVGKKASSTMLASALRKARLRGSLPSRTDRHKQADAAEALIAYAWLNSVISLEEAVLLMEKGRTPEEAFSMLLQSILERLNLT
;
A
#
# COMPACT_ATOMS: atom_id res chain seq x y z
N MET A 1 -48.32 -64.44 -9.49
CA MET A 1 -47.55 -64.93 -10.66
C MET A 1 -46.39 -63.98 -10.86
N THR A 2 -45.23 -64.60 -10.98
CA THR A 2 -43.86 -64.09 -11.00
C THR A 2 -43.55 -63.04 -12.07
N SER A 3 -42.76 -62.03 -11.73
CA SER A 3 -41.51 -61.76 -12.45
C SER A 3 -40.52 -60.97 -11.59
N GLN A 4 -39.31 -61.54 -11.48
CA GLN A 4 -38.10 -60.97 -10.87
C GLN A 4 -37.34 -60.11 -11.91
N ALA A 5 -36.56 -59.14 -11.44
CA ALA A 5 -35.22 -58.73 -11.92
C ALA A 5 -34.91 -57.36 -11.29
N SER A 6 -34.13 -57.26 -10.22
CA SER A 6 -32.67 -57.41 -10.07
C SER A 6 -32.02 -56.04 -9.88
N ALA A 7 -31.19 -55.98 -8.83
CA ALA A 7 -30.55 -54.81 -8.27
C ALA A 7 -29.59 -54.09 -9.22
N PHE A 8 -29.49 -52.78 -9.07
CA PHE A 8 -28.22 -52.07 -9.26
C PHE A 8 -28.09 -50.97 -8.20
N SER A 9 -27.14 -51.16 -7.30
CA SER A 9 -26.64 -50.15 -6.38
C SER A 9 -25.90 -49.08 -7.17
N ALA A 10 -26.22 -47.81 -6.94
CA ALA A 10 -25.33 -46.71 -7.26
C ALA A 10 -25.44 -45.67 -6.14
N GLU A 11 -24.33 -45.52 -5.43
CA GLU A 11 -24.10 -44.55 -4.36
C GLU A 11 -24.35 -43.10 -4.81
N PRO A 12 -24.67 -42.18 -3.90
CA PRO A 12 -24.70 -40.76 -4.20
C PRO A 12 -23.27 -40.21 -4.27
N SER A 13 -22.64 -40.35 -5.43
CA SER A 13 -21.34 -39.73 -5.69
C SER A 13 -21.49 -38.22 -5.75
N GLY A 14 -21.14 -37.60 -4.63
CA GLY A 14 -21.02 -36.17 -4.48
C GLY A 14 -19.95 -35.58 -5.39
N LEU A 15 -20.28 -34.41 -5.94
CA LEU A 15 -19.36 -33.32 -6.23
C LEU A 15 -20.16 -32.01 -6.17
N LEU A 16 -20.91 -31.87 -5.07
CA LEU A 16 -21.23 -30.57 -4.52
C LEU A 16 -19.90 -29.85 -4.26
N CYS A 17 -19.74 -28.70 -4.92
CA CYS A 17 -19.04 -27.54 -4.41
C CYS A 17 -17.81 -27.89 -3.54
N LYS A 18 -16.64 -28.08 -4.15
CA LYS A 18 -15.37 -28.07 -3.42
C LYS A 18 -15.14 -26.66 -2.87
N LEU A 19 -15.74 -26.43 -1.71
CA LEU A 19 -15.19 -25.79 -0.52
C LEU A 19 -13.99 -24.91 -0.86
N SER A 20 -14.17 -23.60 -0.96
CA SER A 20 -14.19 -22.76 0.25
C SER A 20 -13.09 -23.16 1.23
N GLN A 21 -11.85 -23.27 0.76
CA GLN A 21 -10.68 -23.07 1.61
C GLN A 21 -10.53 -21.56 1.83
N ARG A 22 -11.44 -20.99 2.64
CA ARG A 22 -11.19 -19.72 3.31
C ARG A 22 -10.08 -20.00 4.32
N LYS A 23 -8.82 -19.90 3.88
CA LYS A 23 -7.75 -19.57 4.81
C LYS A 23 -8.09 -18.17 5.31
N THR A 24 -8.63 -18.09 6.51
CA THR A 24 -8.72 -16.83 7.24
C THR A 24 -7.30 -16.27 7.27
N PHE A 25 -7.10 -15.11 6.64
CA PHE A 25 -5.82 -14.41 6.69
C PHE A 25 -5.58 -14.06 8.15
N ASN A 26 -4.75 -14.86 8.83
CA ASN A 26 -4.37 -14.59 10.20
C ASN A 26 -3.37 -13.44 10.17
N HIS A 27 -3.89 -12.23 10.38
CA HIS A 27 -3.17 -10.96 10.39
C HIS A 27 -1.91 -10.99 11.27
N LEU A 28 -2.01 -11.62 12.44
CA LEU A 28 -0.88 -11.81 13.37
C LEU A 28 0.17 -12.79 12.83
N SER A 29 -0.25 -13.81 12.08
CA SER A 29 0.68 -14.75 11.43
C SER A 29 1.43 -14.10 10.27
N TRP A 30 0.76 -13.26 9.48
CA TRP A 30 1.40 -12.51 8.39
C TRP A 30 2.40 -11.48 8.95
N LEU A 31 2.01 -10.72 9.97
CA LEU A 31 2.89 -9.79 10.70
C LEU A 31 4.14 -10.48 11.28
N LYS A 32 3.97 -11.65 11.90
CA LYS A 32 5.08 -12.43 12.52
C LYS A 32 5.99 -13.11 11.49
N SER A 33 5.48 -13.42 10.31
CA SER A 33 6.33 -13.89 9.19
C SER A 33 7.14 -12.72 8.64
N PHE A 34 6.50 -11.57 8.43
CA PHE A 34 7.11 -10.39 7.83
C PHE A 34 8.25 -9.79 8.68
N ARG A 35 8.08 -9.68 10.01
CA ARG A 35 9.10 -9.07 10.90
C ARG A 35 10.46 -9.79 10.88
N ARG A 36 10.53 -11.04 10.40
CA ARG A 36 11.77 -11.82 10.31
C ARG A 36 12.60 -11.49 9.07
N ASP A 37 12.00 -10.97 8.00
CA ASP A 37 12.68 -10.88 6.70
C ASP A 37 13.23 -9.46 6.38
N VAL A 38 12.88 -8.43 7.16
CA VAL A 38 13.25 -7.04 6.87
C VAL A 38 14.69 -6.68 7.28
N HIS A 39 15.42 -7.55 7.98
CA HIS A 39 16.71 -7.20 8.61
C HIS A 39 17.98 -7.76 7.95
N SER A 40 17.93 -8.28 6.73
CA SER A 40 19.16 -8.63 5.99
C SER A 40 18.95 -8.64 4.48
N MET A 41 19.16 -7.48 3.83
CA MET A 41 19.31 -7.39 2.38
C MET A 41 20.62 -6.66 2.04
N PRO A 42 21.71 -7.39 1.71
CA PRO A 42 22.96 -6.75 1.34
C PRO A 42 22.96 -6.24 -0.11
N ASN A 43 23.52 -5.05 -0.30
CA ASN A 43 24.10 -4.51 -1.54
C ASN A 43 23.25 -4.45 -2.83
N GLN A 44 21.94 -4.19 -2.75
CA GLN A 44 21.09 -3.95 -3.94
C GLN A 44 21.04 -2.48 -4.42
N THR A 45 21.73 -1.57 -3.75
CA THR A 45 21.59 -0.12 -3.99
C THR A 45 22.06 0.30 -5.39
N ASN A 46 23.10 -0.34 -5.95
CA ASN A 46 23.60 -0.03 -7.29
C ASN A 46 22.67 -0.54 -8.41
N SER A 47 22.15 -1.76 -8.30
CA SER A 47 21.21 -2.31 -9.28
C SER A 47 19.90 -1.53 -9.30
N ARG A 48 19.40 -1.13 -8.12
CA ARG A 48 18.19 -0.31 -8.00
C ARG A 48 18.39 1.10 -8.55
N LYS A 49 19.53 1.74 -8.27
CA LYS A 49 19.90 3.03 -8.89
C LYS A 49 19.99 2.93 -10.41
N LYS A 50 20.46 1.80 -10.95
CA LYS A 50 20.51 1.54 -12.39
C LYS A 50 19.12 1.30 -13.01
N MET A 51 18.20 0.69 -12.27
CA MET A 51 16.83 0.44 -12.70
C MET A 51 15.98 1.72 -12.67
N PHE A 52 16.10 2.52 -11.61
CA PHE A 52 15.37 3.78 -11.43
C PHE A 52 16.25 4.99 -11.73
N ARG A 53 16.83 5.05 -12.94
CA ARG A 53 17.65 6.21 -13.36
C ARG A 53 16.87 7.51 -13.41
N PHE A 54 15.55 7.41 -13.55
CA PHE A 54 14.62 8.54 -13.52
C PHE A 54 14.29 9.00 -12.10
N ALA A 55 14.67 8.24 -11.05
CA ALA A 55 14.39 8.64 -9.68
C ALA A 55 15.12 9.96 -9.38
N PRO A 56 14.39 11.01 -8.99
CA PRO A 56 14.99 12.32 -8.82
C PRO A 56 15.93 12.35 -7.62
N LYS A 57 17.02 13.10 -7.75
CA LYS A 57 18.01 13.34 -6.69
C LYS A 57 17.69 14.67 -5.99
N HIS A 58 16.58 14.70 -5.27
CA HIS A 58 16.20 15.89 -4.49
C HIS A 58 17.14 16.09 -3.29
N ARG A 59 17.41 17.36 -2.99
CA ARG A 59 18.29 17.79 -1.90
C ARG A 59 17.54 18.27 -0.67
N SER A 60 16.24 18.55 -0.80
CA SER A 60 15.39 19.02 0.27
C SER A 60 13.99 18.43 0.18
N LEU A 61 13.26 18.46 1.31
CA LEU A 61 11.86 18.03 1.36
C LEU A 61 10.97 18.89 0.45
N ALA A 62 11.23 20.20 0.39
CA ALA A 62 10.44 21.14 -0.43
C ALA A 62 10.51 20.81 -1.93
N GLU A 63 11.68 20.37 -2.41
CA GLU A 63 11.85 19.91 -3.79
C GLU A 63 11.00 18.66 -4.07
N VAL A 64 11.04 17.65 -3.18
CA VAL A 64 10.24 16.42 -3.32
C VAL A 64 8.74 16.76 -3.35
N LEU A 65 8.27 17.58 -2.41
CA LEU A 65 6.86 17.93 -2.27
C LEU A 65 6.32 18.76 -3.44
N SER A 66 7.20 19.37 -4.24
CA SER A 66 6.83 20.21 -5.38
C SER A 66 7.08 19.52 -6.74
N ASP A 67 7.52 18.26 -6.74
CA ASP A 67 7.81 17.51 -7.97
C ASP A 67 6.52 16.91 -8.57
N HIS A 68 6.08 17.52 -9.68
CA HIS A 68 4.86 17.12 -10.38
C HIS A 68 5.00 15.82 -11.17
N GLU A 69 6.18 15.50 -11.69
CA GLU A 69 6.40 14.23 -12.41
C GLU A 69 6.40 13.06 -11.43
N LEU A 70 6.99 13.28 -10.25
CA LEU A 70 6.97 12.32 -9.16
C LEU A 70 5.57 12.16 -8.56
N ALA A 71 4.80 13.24 -8.45
CA ALA A 71 3.39 13.16 -8.07
C ALA A 71 2.57 12.32 -9.06
N ALA A 72 2.79 12.47 -10.37
CA ALA A 72 2.08 11.69 -11.39
C ALA A 72 2.34 10.18 -11.27
N LEU A 73 3.59 9.78 -11.02
CA LEU A 73 3.92 8.39 -10.67
C LEU A 73 3.30 7.98 -9.32
N GLY A 74 3.31 8.91 -8.37
CA GLY A 74 2.74 8.76 -7.04
C GLY A 74 1.24 8.49 -7.02
N ASP A 75 0.42 9.12 -7.86
CA ASP A 75 -1.02 8.84 -7.95
C ASP A 75 -1.26 7.34 -8.20
N ALA A 76 -0.57 6.76 -9.18
CA ALA A 76 -0.70 5.33 -9.49
C ALA A 76 -0.24 4.45 -8.32
N TYR A 77 0.90 4.78 -7.70
CA TYR A 77 1.47 3.99 -6.61
C TYR A 77 0.64 4.08 -5.31
N VAL A 78 0.15 5.26 -4.96
CA VAL A 78 -0.75 5.49 -3.83
C VAL A 78 -2.09 4.78 -4.04
N ASN A 79 -2.62 4.79 -5.27
CA ASN A 79 -3.82 4.03 -5.60
C ASN A 79 -3.63 2.52 -5.43
N LEU A 80 -2.44 1.99 -5.75
CA LEU A 80 -2.09 0.59 -5.48
C LEU A 80 -2.04 0.31 -3.97
N ILE A 81 -1.32 1.13 -3.19
CA ILE A 81 -1.26 0.99 -1.72
C ILE A 81 -2.67 0.99 -1.12
N TRP A 82 -3.51 1.95 -1.52
CA TRP A 82 -4.86 2.10 -1.01
C TRP A 82 -5.75 0.91 -1.35
N SER A 83 -5.69 0.46 -2.60
CA SER A 83 -6.39 -0.71 -3.09
C SER A 83 -5.99 -1.97 -2.32
N LEU A 84 -4.69 -2.15 -2.07
CA LEU A 84 -4.16 -3.28 -1.32
C LEU A 84 -4.59 -3.25 0.15
N TYR A 85 -4.46 -2.09 0.81
CA TYR A 85 -4.93 -1.87 2.17
C TYR A 85 -6.43 -2.21 2.33
N LEU A 86 -7.27 -1.73 1.41
CA LEU A 86 -8.70 -2.06 1.42
C LEU A 86 -8.97 -3.53 1.13
N SER A 87 -8.17 -4.14 0.26
CA SER A 87 -8.31 -5.56 -0.08
C SER A 87 -8.06 -6.44 1.14
N ILE A 88 -7.01 -6.13 1.91
CA ILE A 88 -6.69 -6.83 3.16
C ILE A 88 -7.80 -6.60 4.18
N LYS A 89 -8.22 -5.35 4.41
CA LYS A 89 -9.31 -5.04 5.37
C LYS A 89 -10.63 -5.73 5.05
N LYS A 90 -10.93 -5.93 3.76
CA LYS A 90 -12.19 -6.56 3.32
C LYS A 90 -12.07 -8.06 3.05
N GLY A 91 -10.87 -8.62 3.08
CA GLY A 91 -10.61 -10.03 2.75
C GLY A 91 -10.92 -10.41 1.30
N LYS A 92 -10.93 -9.44 0.37
CA LYS A 92 -11.17 -9.69 -1.06
C LYS A 92 -10.48 -8.62 -1.93
N PRO A 93 -10.10 -8.92 -3.18
CA PRO A 93 -9.51 -7.93 -4.07
C PRO A 93 -10.42 -6.72 -4.30
N VAL A 94 -9.84 -5.52 -4.21
CA VAL A 94 -10.51 -4.23 -4.37
C VAL A 94 -9.58 -3.30 -5.14
N GLY A 95 -10.10 -2.65 -6.18
CA GLY A 95 -9.46 -1.50 -6.82
C GLY A 95 -10.20 -0.23 -6.43
N LYS A 96 -9.53 0.73 -5.80
CA LYS A 96 -10.12 2.02 -5.46
C LYS A 96 -9.08 3.13 -5.55
N LYS A 97 -9.47 4.26 -6.13
CA LYS A 97 -8.68 5.49 -6.13
C LYS A 97 -8.72 6.15 -4.73
N ALA A 98 -7.56 6.58 -4.24
CA ALA A 98 -7.44 7.42 -3.06
C ALA A 98 -8.00 8.82 -3.40
N SER A 99 -8.77 9.42 -2.50
CA SER A 99 -9.34 10.75 -2.78
C SER A 99 -8.32 11.84 -2.46
N SER A 100 -8.22 12.85 -3.33
CA SER A 100 -7.34 14.01 -3.11
C SER A 100 -7.69 14.75 -1.82
N THR A 101 -8.96 14.77 -1.42
CA THR A 101 -9.41 15.32 -0.13
C THR A 101 -8.80 14.60 1.06
N MET A 102 -8.73 13.27 1.00
CA MET A 102 -8.18 12.41 2.04
C MET A 102 -6.66 12.60 2.13
N LEU A 103 -5.97 12.59 0.99
CA LEU A 103 -4.52 12.79 0.93
C LEU A 103 -4.11 14.19 1.40
N ALA A 104 -4.81 15.24 0.97
CA ALA A 104 -4.55 16.59 1.45
C ALA A 104 -4.82 16.72 2.96
N SER A 105 -5.85 16.04 3.49
CA SER A 105 -6.12 15.99 4.93
C SER A 105 -5.02 15.26 5.69
N ALA A 106 -4.55 14.12 5.17
CA ALA A 106 -3.45 13.36 5.72
C ALA A 106 -2.15 14.18 5.75
N LEU A 107 -1.83 14.92 4.69
CA LEU A 107 -0.65 15.80 4.63
C LEU A 107 -0.70 16.87 5.73
N ARG A 108 -1.86 17.51 5.93
CA ARG A 108 -2.04 18.49 7.02
C ARG A 108 -1.89 17.85 8.39
N LYS A 109 -2.48 16.66 8.61
CA LYS A 109 -2.32 15.88 9.85
C LYS A 109 -0.86 15.47 10.11
N ALA A 110 -0.11 15.19 9.05
CA ALA A 110 1.32 14.90 9.11
C ALA A 110 2.20 16.15 9.35
N ARG A 111 1.59 17.35 9.52
CA ARG A 111 2.27 18.64 9.74
C ARG A 111 3.20 19.08 8.60
N LEU A 112 3.08 18.48 7.42
CA LEU A 112 3.87 18.82 6.22
C LEU A 112 3.43 20.11 5.52
N ARG A 113 2.32 20.74 5.97
CA ARG A 113 1.80 21.96 5.36
C ARG A 113 2.78 23.14 5.44
N GLY A 114 3.61 23.18 6.49
CA GLY A 114 4.62 24.22 6.68
C GLY A 114 5.78 24.13 5.69
N SER A 115 6.02 22.96 5.10
CA SER A 115 7.06 22.72 4.09
C SER A 115 6.60 23.05 2.66
N LEU A 116 5.32 23.42 2.49
CA LEU A 116 4.73 23.83 1.22
C LEU A 116 4.61 25.35 1.14
N PRO A 117 4.66 25.95 -0.07
CA PRO A 117 4.39 27.36 -0.26
C PRO A 117 3.10 27.85 0.42
N SER A 118 3.10 29.12 0.83
CA SER A 118 1.95 29.76 1.51
C SER A 118 0.62 29.55 0.77
N ARG A 119 0.64 29.52 -0.58
CA ARG A 119 -0.55 29.41 -1.44
C ARG A 119 -0.67 28.07 -2.18
N THR A 120 -0.62 26.97 -1.43
CA THR A 120 -0.84 25.63 -1.99
C THR A 120 -2.29 25.19 -1.77
N ASP A 121 -3.03 25.04 -2.86
CA ASP A 121 -4.40 24.55 -2.85
C ASP A 121 -4.49 23.07 -2.42
N ARG A 122 -5.72 22.57 -2.28
CA ARG A 122 -5.97 21.20 -1.82
C ARG A 122 -5.45 20.14 -2.79
N HIS A 123 -5.52 20.38 -4.10
CA HIS A 123 -5.07 19.41 -5.10
C HIS A 123 -3.55 19.30 -5.04
N LYS A 124 -2.85 20.43 -5.02
CA LYS A 124 -1.39 20.45 -4.86
C LYS A 124 -0.92 19.84 -3.54
N GLN A 125 -1.71 19.92 -2.46
CA GLN A 125 -1.42 19.19 -1.22
C GLN A 125 -1.58 17.68 -1.37
N ALA A 126 -2.51 17.20 -2.20
CA ALA A 126 -2.62 15.77 -2.49
C ALA A 126 -1.42 15.30 -3.33
N ASP A 127 -1.09 16.04 -4.39
CA ASP A 127 0.04 15.78 -5.28
C ASP A 127 1.36 15.71 -4.47
N ALA A 128 1.55 16.62 -3.51
CA ALA A 128 2.71 16.62 -2.63
C ALA A 128 2.81 15.35 -1.77
N ALA A 129 1.68 14.82 -1.29
CA ALA A 129 1.66 13.55 -0.55
C ALA A 129 2.02 12.37 -1.47
N GLU A 130 1.49 12.37 -2.70
CA GLU A 130 1.77 11.36 -3.72
C GLU A 130 3.26 11.35 -4.10
N ALA A 131 3.84 12.52 -4.33
CA ALA A 131 5.26 12.68 -4.63
C ALA A 131 6.14 12.15 -3.49
N LEU A 132 5.83 12.50 -2.23
CA LEU A 132 6.60 12.05 -1.07
C LEU A 132 6.58 10.51 -0.92
N ILE A 133 5.41 9.88 -1.09
CA ILE A 133 5.26 8.44 -0.97
C ILE A 133 6.03 7.72 -2.10
N ALA A 134 5.92 8.21 -3.34
CA ALA A 134 6.68 7.66 -4.46
C ALA A 134 8.19 7.82 -4.27
N TYR A 135 8.63 9.00 -3.82
CA TYR A 135 10.04 9.27 -3.53
C TYR A 135 10.62 8.27 -2.54
N ALA A 136 9.92 8.06 -1.43
CA ALA A 136 10.35 7.14 -0.38
C ALA A 136 10.48 5.70 -0.89
N TRP A 137 9.52 5.25 -1.70
CA TRP A 137 9.58 3.93 -2.31
C TRP A 137 10.74 3.77 -3.30
N LEU A 138 10.93 4.73 -4.21
CA LEU A 138 12.04 4.69 -5.17
C LEU A 138 13.41 4.64 -4.45
N ASN A 139 13.55 5.37 -3.35
CA ASN A 139 14.76 5.42 -2.53
C ASN A 139 14.88 4.28 -1.52
N SER A 140 14.00 3.27 -1.55
CA SER A 140 14.01 2.13 -0.61
C SER A 140 13.86 2.51 0.87
N VAL A 141 13.29 3.68 1.15
CA VAL A 141 12.98 4.14 2.52
C VAL A 141 11.80 3.33 3.09
N ILE A 142 10.90 2.92 2.19
CA ILE A 142 9.72 2.13 2.52
C ILE A 142 9.37 1.16 1.39
N SER A 143 8.91 -0.04 1.75
CA SER A 143 8.34 -1.02 0.82
C SER A 143 6.82 -0.86 0.69
N LEU A 144 6.22 -1.51 -0.31
CA LEU A 144 4.76 -1.53 -0.48
C LEU A 144 4.07 -2.18 0.72
N GLU A 145 4.60 -3.31 1.17
CA GLU A 145 4.10 -4.09 2.30
C GLU A 145 4.19 -3.29 3.59
N GLU A 146 5.32 -2.64 3.83
CA GLU A 146 5.51 -1.79 5.01
C GLU A 146 4.59 -0.57 4.99
N ALA A 147 4.36 0.05 3.83
CA ALA A 147 3.43 1.16 3.70
C ALA A 147 2.01 0.76 4.13
N VAL A 148 1.53 -0.39 3.66
CA VAL A 148 0.22 -0.92 4.03
C VAL A 148 0.15 -1.26 5.53
N LEU A 149 1.20 -1.85 6.09
CA LEU A 149 1.31 -2.17 7.51
C LEU A 149 1.24 -0.94 8.42
N LEU A 150 1.89 0.15 8.04
CA LEU A 150 1.82 1.40 8.79
C LEU A 150 0.42 1.99 8.77
N MET A 151 -0.28 1.87 7.64
CA MET A 151 -1.65 2.37 7.47
C MET A 151 -2.67 1.63 8.35
N GLU A 152 -2.44 0.36 8.70
CA GLU A 152 -3.36 -0.41 9.55
C GLU A 152 -3.52 0.13 10.97
N LYS A 153 -2.55 0.91 11.45
CA LYS A 153 -2.60 1.54 12.78
C LYS A 153 -3.58 2.72 12.83
N GLY A 154 -3.96 3.29 11.68
CA GLY A 154 -4.88 4.41 11.59
C GLY A 154 -6.34 3.99 11.75
N ARG A 155 -7.13 4.78 12.49
CA ARG A 155 -8.57 4.52 12.68
C ARG A 155 -9.39 5.03 11.50
N THR A 156 -8.94 6.14 10.91
CA THR A 156 -9.53 6.75 9.70
C THR A 156 -8.59 6.63 8.50
N PRO A 157 -9.09 6.68 7.25
CA PRO A 157 -8.22 6.71 6.06
C PRO A 157 -7.20 7.86 6.07
N GLU A 158 -7.61 9.04 6.53
CA GLU A 158 -6.74 10.21 6.66
C GLU A 158 -5.65 9.99 7.71
N GLU A 159 -5.96 9.34 8.84
CA GLU A 159 -4.95 8.96 9.83
C GLU A 159 -3.99 7.90 9.29
N ALA A 160 -4.51 6.89 8.59
CA ALA A 160 -3.70 5.84 8.00
C ALA A 160 -2.61 6.43 7.08
N PHE A 161 -3.00 7.32 6.17
CA PHE A 161 -2.04 8.03 5.32
C PHE A 161 -1.15 9.01 6.10
N SER A 162 -1.68 9.70 7.11
CA SER A 162 -0.88 10.59 7.95
C SER A 162 0.25 9.83 8.67
N MET A 163 -0.02 8.63 9.18
CA MET A 163 0.98 7.80 9.85
C MET A 163 2.06 7.32 8.87
N LEU A 164 1.66 6.97 7.64
CA LEU A 164 2.60 6.64 6.57
C LEU A 164 3.53 7.82 6.25
N LEU A 165 2.95 9.02 6.04
CA LEU A 165 3.71 10.23 5.71
C LEU A 165 4.69 10.62 6.84
N GLN A 166 4.25 10.55 8.10
CA GLN A 166 5.12 10.81 9.26
C GLN A 166 6.27 9.81 9.34
N SER A 167 5.98 8.52 9.17
CA SER A 167 7.01 7.48 9.21
C SER A 167 8.03 7.63 8.08
N ILE A 168 7.60 8.06 6.90
CA ILE A 168 8.50 8.38 5.78
C ILE A 168 9.37 9.58 6.13
N LEU A 169 8.76 10.66 6.64
CA LEU A 169 9.47 11.89 6.99
C LEU A 169 10.55 11.63 8.05
N GLU A 170 10.25 10.87 9.09
CA GLU A 170 11.20 10.52 10.16
C GLU A 170 12.42 9.74 9.66
N ARG A 171 12.25 8.99 8.55
CA ARG A 171 13.33 8.18 7.95
C ARG A 171 14.08 8.92 6.84
N LEU A 172 13.51 10.00 6.33
CA LEU A 172 14.15 10.85 5.34
C LEU A 172 15.02 11.87 6.04
N ASN A 173 16.32 11.85 5.76
CA ASN A 173 17.25 12.90 6.21
C ASN A 173 17.17 14.13 5.27
N LEU A 174 15.96 14.62 5.03
CA LEU A 174 15.69 15.79 4.20
C LEU A 174 15.15 16.91 5.09
N THR A 175 16.06 17.70 5.65
CA THR A 175 15.77 18.96 6.35
C THR A 175 15.68 20.12 5.38
#